data_AF-A0ABD5UA22-F1
#
_entry.id   AF-A0ABD5UA22-F1
#
_cell.length_a   1.000
_cell.length_b   1.000
_cell.length_c   1.000
_cell.angle_alpha   90.00
_cell.angle_beta   90.00
_cell.angle_gamma   90.00
#
_symmetry.space_group_name_H-M   'P 1'
#
loop_
_entity.id
_entity.type
_entity.pdbx_description
1 polymer ?
#
loop_
_entity_poly.entity_id
_entity_poly.type
_entity_poly.pdbx_seq_one_letter_code
_entity_poly.pdbx_strand_id
1 'polypeptide(L)' 'MGLDRTAAFWAVVLFALVALGVPWFLWRDSTVVYGLPLWLWWHVGWMVLAAVVFRTFAARAWGVGIESGPSGGDRA' A
#
# COMPACT_ATOMS: atom_id res chain seq x y z
N MET A 1 15.64 -11.52 14.92
CA MET A 1 14.86 -11.03 13.76
C MET A 1 14.15 -9.75 14.16
N GLY A 2 14.84 -8.62 14.13
CA GLY A 2 14.17 -7.33 14.25
C GLY A 2 13.70 -6.95 12.86
N LEU A 3 12.42 -7.14 12.55
CA LEU A 3 11.82 -6.50 11.38
C LEU A 3 12.04 -5.00 11.58
N ASP A 4 12.78 -4.39 10.66
CA ASP A 4 12.92 -2.94 10.62
C ASP A 4 11.51 -2.33 10.64
N ARG A 5 11.28 -1.42 11.59
CA ARG A 5 9.93 -0.89 11.89
C ARG A 5 9.25 -0.33 10.63
N THR A 6 10.06 0.16 9.69
CA THR A 6 9.63 0.66 8.39
C THR A 6 9.10 -0.46 7.48
N ALA A 7 9.81 -1.58 7.31
CA ALA A 7 9.28 -2.72 6.54
C ALA A 7 8.04 -3.32 7.19
N ALA A 8 8.01 -3.45 8.52
CA ALA A 8 6.82 -3.95 9.23
C ALA A 8 5.60 -3.06 8.95
N PHE A 9 5.78 -1.73 8.97
CA PHE A 9 4.72 -0.80 8.61
C PHE A 9 4.25 -0.98 7.16
N TRP A 10 5.16 -1.03 6.19
CA TRP A 10 4.79 -1.21 4.78
C TRP A 10 4.14 -2.56 4.49
N ALA A 11 4.55 -3.63 5.19
CA ALA A 11 3.90 -4.92 5.12
C ALA A 11 2.44 -4.83 5.59
N VAL A 12 2.17 -4.19 6.73
CA VAL A 12 0.80 -3.98 7.25
C VAL A 12 -0.03 -3.16 6.25
N VAL A 13 0.54 -2.10 5.67
CA VAL A 13 -0.15 -1.29 4.65
C VAL A 13 -0.52 -2.13 3.43
N LEU A 14 0.38 -3.01 2.96
CA LEU A 14 0.12 -3.90 1.84
C LEU A 14 -0.99 -4.91 2.17
N PHE A 15 -0.95 -5.52 3.35
CA PHE A 15 -1.99 -6.43 3.82
C PHE A 15 -3.35 -5.73 3.92
N ALA A 16 -3.38 -4.50 4.44
CA ALA A 16 -4.60 -3.70 4.49
C ALA A 16 -5.15 -3.39 3.08
N LEU A 17 -4.27 -3.05 2.13
CA LEU A 17 -4.65 -2.83 0.73
C LEU A 17 -5.27 -4.07 0.09
N VAL A 18 -4.71 -5.25 0.35
CA VAL A 18 -5.20 -6.52 -0.20
C VAL A 18 -6.52 -6.92 0.45
N ALA A 19 -6.59 -6.85 1.79
CA ALA A 19 -7.80 -7.20 2.52
C ALA A 19 -8.95 -6.30 2.06
N LEU A 20 -8.86 -4.98 2.27
CA LEU A 20 -9.95 -4.06 1.93
C LEU A 20 -10.20 -3.89 0.41
N GLY A 21 -9.37 -4.50 -0.43
CA GLY A 21 -9.61 -4.53 -1.87
C GLY A 21 -10.85 -5.32 -2.27
N VAL A 22 -11.25 -6.30 -1.46
CA VAL A 22 -12.51 -7.04 -1.66
C VAL A 22 -13.60 -6.40 -0.80
N PRO A 23 -14.60 -5.72 -1.38
CA PRO A 23 -15.72 -5.15 -0.63
C PRO A 23 -16.74 -6.22 -0.19
N TRP A 24 -16.31 -7.13 0.69
CA TRP A 24 -17.14 -8.20 1.29
C TRP A 24 -18.42 -7.65 1.93
N PHE A 25 -18.40 -6.39 2.37
CA PHE A 25 -19.49 -5.71 3.07
C PHE A 25 -20.53 -5.08 2.14
N LEU A 26 -20.17 -4.72 0.90
CA LEU A 26 -21.09 -4.11 -0.07
C LEU A 26 -21.80 -5.16 -0.94
N TRP A 27 -21.51 -6.45 -0.77
CA TRP A 27 -22.13 -7.54 -1.55
C TRP A 27 -23.65 -7.66 -1.39
N ARG A 28 -24.25 -7.11 -0.33
CA ARG A 28 -25.71 -7.04 -0.14
C ARG A 28 -26.33 -5.68 -0.46
N ASP A 29 -25.52 -4.70 -0.85
CA ASP A 29 -25.95 -3.33 -0.99
C ASP A 29 -26.25 -3.01 -2.47
N SER A 30 -27.52 -2.74 -2.77
CA SER A 30 -28.00 -2.42 -4.11
C SER A 30 -27.90 -0.93 -4.45
N THR A 31 -27.25 -0.10 -3.63
CA THR A 31 -27.24 1.34 -3.81
C THR A 31 -26.53 1.70 -5.12
N VAL A 32 -27.25 2.42 -5.99
CA VAL A 32 -26.73 2.92 -7.27
C VAL A 32 -26.44 4.41 -7.13
N VAL A 33 -25.22 4.82 -7.48
CA VAL A 33 -24.77 6.21 -7.47
C VAL A 33 -24.20 6.54 -8.85
N TYR A 34 -24.65 7.64 -9.46
CA TYR A 34 -24.27 8.03 -10.83
C TYR A 34 -24.46 6.93 -11.89
N GLY A 35 -25.50 6.10 -11.72
CA GLY A 35 -25.84 5.03 -12.67
C GLY A 35 -25.01 3.74 -12.52
N LEU A 36 -24.06 3.68 -11.58
CA LEU A 36 -23.30 2.46 -11.27
C LEU A 36 -23.49 2.04 -9.81
N PRO A 37 -23.50 0.71 -9.52
CA PRO A 37 -23.51 0.22 -8.15
C PRO A 37 -22.36 0.80 -7.31
N LEU A 38 -22.65 1.16 -6.06
CA LEU A 38 -21.68 1.70 -5.10
C LEU A 38 -20.45 0.79 -4.93
N TRP A 39 -20.65 -0.52 -5.08
CA TRP A 39 -19.58 -1.52 -5.10
C TRP A 39 -18.53 -1.28 -6.19
N LEU A 40 -18.93 -0.82 -7.40
CA LEU A 40 -17.96 -0.45 -8.43
C LEU A 40 -17.18 0.82 -8.04
N TRP A 41 -17.87 1.80 -7.45
CA TRP A 41 -17.21 3.01 -6.96
C TRP A 41 -16.18 2.73 -5.87
N TRP A 42 -16.43 1.72 -5.02
CA TRP A 42 -15.42 1.24 -4.08
C TRP A 42 -14.13 0.84 -4.78
N HIS A 43 -14.21 0.07 -5.87
CA HIS A 43 -13.04 -0.31 -6.64
C HIS A 43 -12.33 0.88 -7.28
N VAL A 44 -13.08 1.86 -7.80
CA VAL A 44 -12.49 3.10 -8.36
C VAL A 44 -11.74 3.87 -7.27
N GLY A 45 -12.36 4.09 -6.11
CA GLY A 45 -11.72 4.73 -4.97
C GLY A 45 -10.50 3.96 -4.49
N TRP A 46 -10.57 2.63 -4.48
CA TRP A 46 -9.47 1.75 -4.08
C TRP A 46 -8.29 1.81 -5.06
N MET A 47 -8.54 1.90 -6.36
CA MET A 47 -7.49 2.08 -7.36
C MET A 47 -6.74 3.40 -7.16
N VAL A 48 -7.45 4.48 -6.84
CA VAL A 48 -6.83 5.77 -6.49
C VAL A 48 -6.00 5.65 -5.22
N LEU A 49 -6.56 5.04 -4.16
CA LEU A 49 -5.84 4.84 -2.90
C LEU A 49 -4.58 4.00 -3.11
N ALA A 50 -4.69 2.87 -3.81
CA ALA A 50 -3.56 2.01 -4.15
C ALA A 50 -2.49 2.78 -4.93
N ALA A 51 -2.88 3.57 -5.94
CA ALA A 51 -1.94 4.40 -6.70
C ALA A 51 -1.19 5.40 -5.80
N VAL A 52 -1.87 6.06 -4.86
CA VAL A 52 -1.24 6.98 -3.90
C VAL A 52 -0.28 6.23 -2.96
N VAL A 53 -0.69 5.07 -2.45
CA VAL A 53 0.17 4.26 -1.58
C VAL A 53 1.40 3.77 -2.34
N PHE A 54 1.25 3.28 -3.57
CA PHE A 54 2.39 2.90 -4.41
C PHE A 54 3.30 4.08 -4.71
N ARG A 55 2.74 5.25 -5.03
CA ARG A 55 3.52 6.49 -5.25
C ARG A 55 4.32 6.87 -4.00
N THR A 56 3.69 6.83 -2.83
CA THR A 56 4.35 7.20 -1.57
C THR A 56 5.38 6.16 -1.14
N PHE A 57 5.11 4.87 -1.36
CA PHE A 57 6.08 3.79 -1.20
C PHE A 57 7.28 4.01 -2.10
N ALA A 58 7.05 4.25 -3.39
CA ALA A 58 8.11 4.54 -4.34
C ALA A 58 8.90 5.81 -3.99
N ALA A 59 8.30 6.81 -3.32
CA ALA A 59 9.01 8.01 -2.90
C ALA A 59 9.74 7.88 -1.55
N ARG A 60 9.22 7.07 -0.61
CA ARG A 60 9.69 6.99 0.79
C ARG A 60 10.52 5.76 1.08
N ALA A 61 10.25 4.65 0.39
CA ALA A 61 10.82 3.34 0.64
C ALA A 61 11.76 2.87 -0.47
N TRP A 62 12.06 3.74 -1.45
CA TRP A 62 13.09 3.48 -2.45
C TRP A 62 14.45 3.34 -1.74
N GLY A 63 14.84 2.10 -1.42
CA GLY A 63 16.01 1.79 -0.59
C GLY A 63 15.72 1.15 0.77
N VAL A 64 14.47 0.85 1.14
CA VAL A 64 14.17 -0.01 2.30
C VAL A 64 14.70 -1.41 2.00
N GLY A 65 15.82 -1.77 2.62
CA GLY A 65 16.58 -3.01 2.36
C GLY A 65 17.90 -2.81 1.59
N ILE A 66 18.27 -1.59 1.19
CA ILE A 66 19.66 -1.29 0.81
C ILE A 66 20.36 -0.84 2.09
N GLU A 67 20.91 -1.78 2.86
CA GLU A 67 22.02 -1.43 3.72
C GLU A 67 23.08 -0.80 2.81
N SER A 68 23.35 0.50 2.97
CA SER A 68 24.58 1.07 2.46
C SER A 68 25.68 0.34 3.21
N GLY A 69 26.22 -0.73 2.60
CA GLY A 69 27.36 -1.46 3.13
C GLY A 69 28.40 -0.45 3.60
N PRO A 70 29.09 -0.70 4.73
CA PRO A 70 29.93 0.29 5.35
C PRO A 70 30.81 0.91 4.28
N SER A 71 30.66 2.21 4.07
CA SER A 71 31.60 3.01 3.29
C SER A 71 32.90 3.03 4.09
N GLY A 72 33.60 1.89 4.06
CA GLY A 72 34.96 1.69 4.51
C GLY A 72 35.88 2.44 3.57
N GLY A 73 35.77 3.77 3.63
CA GLY A 73 36.90 4.65 3.39
C GLY A 73 37.87 4.47 4.55
N ASP A 74 38.53 3.31 4.59
CA ASP A 74 39.75 3.16 5.36
C ASP A 74 40.87 3.74 4.51
N ARG A 75 41.40 4.81 5.07
CA ARG A 75 42.33 5.78 4.51
C ARG A 75 43.73 5.16 4.45
N ALA A 76 44.49 5.60 3.45
CA ALA A 76 45.96 5.83 3.42
C ALA A 76 46.90 4.65 3.73
#